data_AF-A0A534NCY5-F1
#
_entry.id   AF-A0A534NCY5-F1
#
_cell.length_a   1.000
_cell.length_b   1.000
_cell.length_c   1.000
_cell.angle_alpha   90.00
_cell.angle_beta   90.00
_cell.angle_gamma   90.00
#
_symmetry.space_group_name_H-M   'P 1'
#
loop_
_entity.id
_entity.type
_entity.pdbx_description
1 polymer ?
#
loop_
_entity_poly.entity_id
_entity_poly.type
_entity_poly.pdbx_seq_one_letter_code
_entity_poly.pdbx_strand_id
1 'polypeptide(L)' 'MPFVDKNVREDQAALKELLAMGYQSTPVTIIDAEVVIGFDQARIEKLLGL' A
#
# COMPACT_ATOMS: atom_id res chain seq x y z
N MET A 1 7.06 -10.74 -8.78
CA MET A 1 5.76 -10.14 -9.11
C MET A 1 5.99 -8.66 -9.38
N PRO A 2 5.47 -8.10 -10.48
CA PRO A 2 5.60 -6.66 -10.73
C PRO A 2 4.80 -5.89 -9.67
N PHE A 3 5.36 -4.79 -9.18
CA PHE A 3 4.68 -3.84 -8.30
C PHE A 3 5.01 -2.42 -8.75
N VAL A 4 4.18 -1.47 -8.31
CA VAL A 4 4.43 -0.04 -8.51
C VAL A 4 4.73 0.56 -7.15
N ASP A 5 5.91 1.15 -6.99
CA ASP A 5 6.23 1.93 -5.80
C ASP A 5 5.68 3.35 -5.94
N LYS A 6 5.11 3.86 -4.84
CA LYS A 6 4.53 5.21 -4.77
C LYS A 6 5.09 5.92 -3.53
N ASN A 7 6.21 6.61 -3.72
CA ASN A 7 6.82 7.39 -2.65
C ASN A 7 6.06 8.69 -2.41
N VAL A 8 5.19 8.70 -1.39
CA VAL A 8 4.37 9.86 -1.03
C VAL A 8 5.16 11.09 -0.57
N ARG A 9 6.46 10.96 -0.30
CA ARG A 9 7.33 12.12 0.00
C ARG A 9 7.77 12.85 -1.27
N GLU A 10 7.91 12.14 -2.38
CA GLU A 10 8.42 12.67 -3.64
C GLU A 10 7.29 12.91 -4.66
N ASP A 11 6.19 12.16 -4.54
CA ASP A 11 5.03 12.25 -5.41
C ASP A 11 3.80 12.79 -4.65
N GLN A 12 3.43 14.05 -4.96
CA GLN A 12 2.24 14.69 -4.38
C GLN A 12 0.93 14.05 -4.84
N ALA A 13 0.89 13.43 -6.02
CA ALA A 13 -0.30 12.73 -6.50
C ALA A 13 -0.50 11.44 -5.69
N ALA A 14 0.57 10.69 -5.43
CA ALA A 14 0.54 9.53 -4.55
C ALA A 14 0.09 9.89 -3.12
N LEU A 15 0.56 11.02 -2.57
CA LEU A 15 0.11 11.51 -1.27
C LEU A 15 -1.39 11.83 -1.27
N LYS A 16 -1.88 12.52 -2.31
CA LYS A 16 -3.31 12.84 -2.45
C LYS A 16 -4.17 11.58 -2.57
N GLU A 17 -3.71 10.58 -3.31
CA GLU A 17 -4.36 9.28 -3.44
C GLU A 17 -4.46 8.58 -2.08
N LEU A 18 -3.35 8.50 -1.32
CA LEU A 18 -3.31 7.91 0.02
C LEU A 18 -4.34 8.56 0.95
N LEU A 19 -4.38 9.90 0.98
CA LEU A 19 -5.31 10.66 1.80
C LEU A 19 -6.76 10.49 1.35
N ALA A 20 -7.02 10.44 0.04
CA ALA A 20 -8.35 10.22 -0.51
C ALA A 20 -8.90 8.83 -0.18
N MET A 21 -8.02 7.83 -0.03
CA MET A 21 -8.37 6.50 0.48
C MET A 21 -8.64 6.47 1.99
N GLY A 22 -8.44 7.59 2.71
CA GLY A 22 -8.66 7.71 4.15
C GLY A 22 -7.48 7.24 5.01
N TYR A 23 -6.32 6.98 4.41
CA TYR A 23 -5.12 6.56 5.13
C TYR A 23 -4.21 7.75 5.43
N GLN A 24 -3.62 7.74 6.62
CA GLN A 24 -2.76 8.85 7.11
C GLN A 24 -1.34 8.39 7.42
N SER A 25 -1.04 7.10 7.27
CA SER A 25 0.25 6.50 7.59
C SER A 25 0.72 5.62 6.44
N THR A 26 2.04 5.45 6.36
CA THR A 26 2.72 4.54 5.44
C THR A 26 3.45 3.45 6.23
N PRO A 27 3.72 2.26 5.65
CA PRO A 27 3.31 1.86 4.31
C PRO A 27 1.83 1.47 4.21
N VAL A 28 1.29 1.55 3.00
CA VAL A 28 -0.01 0.96 2.63
C VAL A 28 0.25 0.12 1.39
N THR A 29 -0.04 -1.18 1.50
CA THR A 29 0.15 -2.14 0.43
C THR A 29 -1.22 -2.58 -0.07
N ILE A 30 -1.45 -2.43 -1.37
CA ILE A 30 -2.68 -2.87 -2.03
C ILE A 30 -2.33 -4.12 -2.83
N ILE A 31 -2.99 -5.23 -2.53
CA ILE A 31 -2.86 -6.51 -3.25
C ILE A 31 -4.25 -6.85 -3.75
N ASP A 32 -4.44 -6.85 -5.06
CA ASP A 32 -5.76 -6.92 -5.71
C ASP A 32 -6.74 -5.86 -5.17
N ALA A 33 -7.79 -6.28 -4.47
CA ALA A 33 -8.78 -5.39 -3.82
C ALA A 33 -8.57 -5.27 -2.31
N GLU A 34 -7.53 -5.89 -1.76
CA GLU A 34 -7.24 -5.94 -0.33
C GLU A 34 -6.20 -4.89 0.04
N VAL A 35 -6.48 -4.16 1.13
CA VAL A 35 -5.57 -3.15 1.66
C VAL A 35 -4.95 -3.64 2.97
N VAL A 36 -3.62 -3.62 3.02
CA VAL A 36 -2.81 -3.85 4.20
C VAL A 36 -2.21 -2.52 4.65
N ILE A 37 -2.58 -2.06 5.84
CA ILE A 37 -2.05 -0.84 6.46
C ILE A 37 -0.89 -1.23 7.37
N GLY A 38 0.23 -0.51 7.27
CA GLY A 38 1.46 -0.86 7.96
C GLY A 38 2.16 -2.07 7.32
N PHE A 39 3.02 -2.72 8.10
CA PHE A 39 3.76 -3.89 7.64
C PHE A 39 3.30 -5.14 8.41
N ASP A 40 2.54 -6.00 7.72
CA ASP A 40 2.10 -7.30 8.21
C ASP A 40 2.55 -8.38 7.22
N GLN A 41 3.71 -8.99 7.51
CA GLN A 41 4.30 -10.00 6.64
C GLN A 41 3.38 -11.20 6.43
N ALA A 42 2.77 -11.71 7.50
CA ALA A 42 1.93 -12.91 7.43
C ALA A 42 0.68 -12.68 6.56
N ARG A 43 0.05 -11.49 6.68
CA ARG A 43 -1.07 -11.11 5.83
C ARG A 43 -0.65 -10.93 4.38
N ILE A 44 0.50 -10.32 4.12
CA ILE A 44 1.03 -10.12 2.77
C ILE A 44 1.32 -11.49 2.12
N GLU A 45 2.03 -12.38 2.80
CA GLU A 45 2.33 -13.74 2.31
C GLU A 45 1.03 -14.49 1.96
N LYS A 46 0.04 -14.45 2.85
CA LYS A 46 -1.28 -15.05 2.62
C LYS A 46 -1.98 -14.49 1.38
N LEU A 47 -1.96 -13.17 1.18
CA LEU A 47 -2.58 -12.51 0.02
C LEU A 47 -1.84 -12.81 -1.28
N LEU A 48 -0.53 -13.05 -1.22
CA LEU A 48 0.28 -13.45 -2.37
C LEU A 48 0.27 -14.96 -2.65
N GLY A 49 -0.32 -15.77 -1.75
CA GLY A 49 -0.35 -17.23 -1.85
C GLY A 49 1.02 -17.89 -1.62
N LEU A 50 1.84 -17.29 -0.76
CA LEU A 50 3.18 -17.76 -0.39
C LEU A 50 3.16 -18.64 0.87
#